data_AF-A0A968UIB0-F1
#
_entry.id   AF-A0A968UIB0-F1
#
_cell.length_a   1.000
_cell.length_b   1.000
_cell.length_c   1.000
_cell.angle_alpha   90.00
_cell.angle_beta   90.00
_cell.angle_gamma   90.00
#
_symmetry.space_group_name_H-M   'P 1'
#
loop_
_entity.id
_entity.type
_entity.pdbx_description
1 polymer ?
#
loop_
_entity_poly.entity_id
_entity_poly.type
_entity_poly.pdbx_seq_one_letter_code
_entity_poly.pdbx_strand_id
1 'polypeptide(L)'
;MMKYWKKQFFAVLMILCMVWIAGCSDSDDTEPKPINLTIVHVNDTHSHLEATSSSLTFGNVQTTLDIGGVARLAAKVRDVRSKSENTLVLHAGDAVQGTLYFTKYEGAADMDFMNDMKFDAMAVGNHEFDKGSEFLAKN
;
A
#
# COMPACT_ATOMS: atom_id res chain seq x y z
N MET A 1 -53.74 5.28 -47.71
CA MET A 1 -52.30 5.01 -47.47
C MET A 1 -51.72 5.75 -46.25
N MET A 2 -52.00 7.06 -46.05
CA MET A 2 -51.45 7.85 -44.91
C MET A 2 -51.85 7.41 -43.49
N LYS A 3 -53.00 6.75 -43.28
CA LYS A 3 -53.46 6.33 -41.93
C LYS A 3 -52.63 5.19 -41.32
N TYR A 4 -52.07 4.30 -42.14
CA TYR A 4 -51.28 3.16 -41.66
C TYR A 4 -49.87 3.58 -41.25
N TRP A 5 -49.28 4.54 -41.95
CA TRP A 5 -47.96 5.06 -41.64
C TRP A 5 -47.90 5.79 -40.29
N LYS A 6 -48.93 6.58 -39.96
CA LYS A 6 -49.03 7.23 -38.63
C LYS A 6 -49.13 6.23 -37.47
N LYS A 7 -49.82 5.10 -37.66
CA LYS A 7 -49.94 4.04 -36.65
C LYS A 7 -48.64 3.26 -36.46
N GLN A 8 -47.93 2.94 -37.54
CA GLN A 8 -46.64 2.26 -37.45
C GLN A 8 -45.55 3.18 -36.89
N PHE A 9 -45.56 4.47 -37.22
CA PHE A 9 -44.66 5.46 -36.63
C PHE A 9 -44.88 5.61 -35.12
N PHE A 10 -46.13 5.68 -34.67
CA PHE A 10 -46.46 5.72 -33.24
C PHE A 10 -46.06 4.44 -32.50
N ALA A 11 -46.25 3.27 -33.13
CA ALA A 11 -45.87 1.98 -32.55
C ALA A 11 -44.34 1.85 -32.39
N VAL A 12 -43.57 2.26 -33.41
CA VAL A 12 -42.10 2.26 -33.35
C VAL A 12 -41.58 3.25 -32.31
N LEU A 13 -42.20 4.43 -32.20
CA LEU A 13 -41.85 5.43 -31.20
C LEU A 13 -42.13 4.94 -29.76
N MET A 14 -43.25 4.24 -29.54
CA MET A 14 -43.55 3.61 -28.24
C MET A 14 -42.54 2.52 -27.87
N ILE A 15 -42.16 1.67 -28.84
CA ILE A 15 -41.17 0.60 -28.61
C ILE A 15 -39.81 1.21 -28.28
N LEU A 16 -39.40 2.25 -29.00
CA LEU A 16 -38.16 3.00 -28.70
C LEU A 16 -38.20 3.64 -27.32
N CYS A 17 -39.32 4.27 -26.92
CA CYS A 17 -39.49 4.81 -25.57
C CYS A 17 -39.43 3.71 -24.49
N MET A 18 -40.01 2.53 -24.72
CA MET A 18 -39.95 1.42 -23.75
C MET A 18 -38.53 0.86 -23.59
N VAL A 19 -37.75 0.79 -24.67
CA VAL A 19 -36.33 0.39 -24.62
C VAL A 19 -35.48 1.42 -23.86
N TRP A 20 -35.77 2.71 -24.04
CA TRP A 20 -35.11 3.78 -23.28
C TRP A 20 -35.47 3.77 -21.78
N ILE A 21 -36.72 3.47 -21.43
CA ILE A 21 -37.17 3.40 -20.04
C ILE A 21 -36.58 2.16 -19.32
N ALA A 22 -36.39 1.04 -20.01
CA ALA A 22 -35.77 -0.16 -19.45
C ALA A 22 -34.26 0.00 -19.19
N GLY A 23 -33.57 0.92 -19.90
CA GLY A 23 -32.15 1.20 -19.72
C GLY A 23 -31.81 2.08 -18.51
N CYS A 24 -32.81 2.70 -17.87
CA CYS A 24 -32.64 3.54 -16.67
C CYS A 24 -33.02 2.84 -15.35
N SER A 25 -33.25 1.52 -15.39
CA SER A 25 -33.44 0.71 -14.19
C SER A 25 -32.08 0.25 -13.65
N ASP A 26 -31.18 1.18 -13.36
CA ASP A 26 -30.01 0.89 -12.54
C ASP A 26 -30.48 0.98 -11.08
N SER A 27 -31.04 -0.12 -10.59
CA SER A 27 -31.25 -0.30 -9.15
C SER A 27 -29.85 -0.42 -8.56
N ASP A 28 -29.34 0.70 -8.04
CA ASP A 28 -28.09 0.82 -7.29
C ASP A 28 -28.22 0.14 -5.92
N ASP A 29 -28.63 -1.13 -5.93
CA ASP A 29 -28.68 -2.04 -4.79
C ASP A 29 -27.30 -2.72 -4.63
N THR A 30 -26.22 -1.99 -4.89
CA THR A 30 -24.86 -2.49 -4.66
C THR A 30 -24.48 -2.24 -3.20
N GLU A 31 -25.00 -3.10 -2.31
CA GLU A 31 -24.49 -3.21 -0.95
C GLU A 31 -22.94 -3.25 -1.00
N PRO A 32 -22.24 -2.35 -0.29
CA PRO A 32 -20.79 -2.26 -0.38
C PRO A 32 -20.17 -3.60 -0.01
N LYS A 33 -19.48 -4.20 -0.98
CA LYS A 33 -18.83 -5.50 -0.78
C LYS A 33 -17.64 -5.32 0.18
N PRO A 34 -17.50 -6.17 1.21
CA PRO A 34 -16.32 -6.15 2.06
C PRO A 34 -15.04 -6.31 1.25
N ILE A 35 -14.05 -5.47 1.54
CA ILE A 35 -12.72 -5.56 0.94
C ILE A 35 -11.79 -6.21 1.96
N ASN A 36 -11.08 -7.26 1.53
CA ASN A 36 -9.98 -7.80 2.31
C ASN A 36 -8.74 -6.94 2.03
N LEU A 37 -8.26 -6.26 3.06
CA LEU A 37 -7.07 -5.40 3.02
C LEU A 37 -5.98 -5.99 3.91
N THR A 38 -4.81 -6.23 3.33
CA THR A 38 -3.61 -6.65 4.07
C THR A 38 -2.77 -5.42 4.36
N ILE A 39 -2.53 -5.14 5.65
CA ILE A 39 -1.64 -4.07 6.08
C ILE A 39 -0.33 -4.69 6.56
N VAL A 40 0.76 -4.38 5.88
CA VAL A 40 2.13 -4.64 6.32
C VAL A 40 2.68 -3.32 6.83
N HIS A 41 3.20 -3.31 8.05
CA HIS A 41 3.82 -2.10 8.59
C HIS A 41 5.12 -2.41 9.31
N VAL A 42 6.01 -1.42 9.30
CA VAL A 42 7.21 -1.35 10.14
C VAL A 42 7.32 0.06 10.72
N ASN A 43 8.15 0.22 11.73
CA ASN A 43 8.45 1.48 12.39
C ASN A 43 9.86 1.42 12.95
N ASP A 44 10.41 2.58 13.33
CA ASP A 44 11.63 2.66 14.15
C ASP A 44 12.78 1.82 13.56
N THR A 45 12.93 1.85 12.23
CA THR A 45 13.99 1.06 11.57
C THR A 45 15.37 1.66 11.84
N HIS A 46 15.46 2.95 12.16
CA HIS A 46 16.67 3.60 12.67
C HIS A 46 17.95 3.24 11.89
N SER A 47 17.84 3.20 10.56
CA SER A 47 18.92 2.78 9.66
C SER A 47 19.57 1.43 9.96
N HIS A 48 18.83 0.49 10.57
CA HIS A 48 19.23 -0.92 10.71
C HIS A 48 18.98 -1.67 9.39
N LEU A 49 19.81 -1.36 8.40
CA LEU A 49 19.70 -1.93 7.06
C LEU A 49 20.18 -3.39 7.02
N GLU A 50 21.18 -3.71 7.83
CA GLU A 50 21.72 -5.07 8.00
C GLU A 50 20.96 -5.86 9.07
N ALA A 51 21.07 -7.19 9.01
CA ALA A 51 20.57 -8.02 10.08
C ALA A 51 21.42 -7.84 11.36
N THR A 52 20.78 -7.93 12.51
CA THR A 52 21.45 -7.78 13.81
C THR A 52 21.44 -9.12 14.55
N SER A 53 22.59 -9.52 15.08
CA SER A 53 22.69 -10.71 15.92
C SER A 53 21.95 -10.48 17.25
N SER A 54 21.02 -11.37 17.57
CA SER A 54 20.25 -11.34 18.81
C SER A 54 20.14 -12.73 19.42
N SER A 55 20.14 -12.79 20.75
CA SER A 55 19.94 -14.03 21.50
C SER A 55 18.51 -14.10 22.01
N LEU A 56 17.77 -15.11 21.54
CA LEU A 56 16.41 -15.40 21.97
C LEU A 56 16.38 -16.72 22.73
N THR A 57 15.53 -16.79 23.75
CA THR A 57 15.34 -18.03 24.52
C THR A 57 14.07 -18.73 24.04
N PHE A 58 14.23 -19.96 23.55
CA PHE A 58 13.12 -20.83 23.16
C PHE A 58 12.99 -21.94 24.20
N GLY A 59 11.99 -21.85 25.07
CA GLY A 59 11.88 -22.73 26.24
C GLY A 59 13.06 -22.50 27.20
N ASN A 60 13.90 -23.52 27.38
CA ASN A 60 15.12 -23.43 28.20
C ASN A 60 16.42 -23.35 27.38
N VAL A 61 16.33 -23.14 26.07
CA VAL A 61 17.49 -23.08 25.18
C VAL A 61 17.69 -21.66 24.69
N GLN A 62 18.84 -21.07 25.02
CA GLN A 62 19.27 -19.80 24.43
C GLN A 62 19.84 -20.05 23.03
N THR A 63 19.32 -19.33 22.04
CA THR A 63 19.72 -19.44 20.63
C THR A 63 20.09 -18.06 20.13
N THR A 64 21.28 -17.94 19.55
CA THR A 64 21.71 -16.72 18.86
C THR A 64 21.39 -16.83 17.38
N LEU A 65 20.75 -15.80 16.82
CA LEU A 65 20.38 -15.73 15.42
C LEU A 65 20.39 -14.28 14.93
N ASP A 66 20.52 -14.11 13.62
CA ASP A 66 20.39 -12.80 12.99
C ASP A 66 18.92 -12.48 12.72
N ILE A 67 18.48 -11.34 13.23
CA ILE A 67 17.11 -10.82 13.09
C ILE A 67 17.09 -9.55 12.22
N GLY A 68 15.97 -9.31 11.54
CA GLY A 68 15.77 -8.11 10.73
C GLY A 68 16.58 -8.06 9.44
N GLY A 69 16.97 -6.84 9.05
CA GLY A 69 17.63 -6.49 7.80
C GLY A 69 16.66 -6.25 6.64
N VAL A 70 16.93 -5.23 5.82
CA VAL A 70 16.05 -4.81 4.72
C VAL A 70 15.91 -5.87 3.63
N ALA A 71 16.94 -6.69 3.40
CA ALA A 71 16.85 -7.80 2.44
C ALA A 71 15.79 -8.84 2.85
N ARG A 72 15.71 -9.17 4.15
CA ARG A 72 14.73 -10.11 4.68
C ARG A 72 13.33 -9.50 4.71
N LEU A 73 13.24 -8.21 5.05
CA LEU A 73 11.99 -7.44 4.97
C LEU A 73 11.45 -7.41 3.53
N ALA A 74 12.29 -7.07 2.55
CA ALA A 74 11.93 -7.01 1.14
C ALA A 74 11.41 -8.36 0.61
N ALA A 75 12.08 -9.47 0.99
CA ALA A 75 11.61 -10.81 0.66
C ALA A 75 10.23 -11.09 1.26
N LYS A 76 10.00 -10.68 2.52
CA LYS A 76 8.71 -10.90 3.19
C LYS A 76 7.59 -10.04 2.60
N VAL A 77 7.86 -8.77 2.30
CA VAL A 77 6.91 -7.87 1.63
C VAL A 77 6.51 -8.45 0.26
N ARG A 78 7.47 -8.96 -0.52
CA ARG A 78 7.20 -9.61 -1.81
C ARG A 78 6.33 -10.85 -1.67
N ASP A 79 6.63 -11.70 -0.67
CA ASP A 79 5.84 -12.89 -0.36
C ASP A 79 4.39 -12.53 0.00
N VAL A 80 4.18 -11.52 0.85
CA VAL A 80 2.84 -11.07 1.24
C VAL A 80 2.07 -10.51 0.04
N ARG A 81 2.71 -9.66 -0.78
CA ARG A 81 2.12 -9.10 -1.99
C ARG A 81 1.74 -10.17 -3.02
N SER A 82 2.51 -11.27 -3.12
CA SER A 82 2.13 -12.37 -4.03
C SER A 82 0.90 -13.16 -3.59
N LYS A 83 0.47 -13.00 -2.33
CA LYS A 83 -0.63 -13.78 -1.73
C LYS A 83 -1.89 -12.95 -1.47
N SER A 84 -1.80 -11.62 -1.56
CA SER A 84 -2.87 -10.69 -1.22
C SER A 84 -3.10 -9.70 -2.35
N GLU A 85 -4.34 -9.59 -2.81
CA GLU A 85 -4.73 -8.67 -3.90
C GLU A 85 -4.63 -7.20 -3.49
N ASN A 86 -5.09 -6.86 -2.28
CA ASN A 86 -5.02 -5.50 -1.73
C ASN A 86 -4.01 -5.47 -0.57
N THR A 87 -2.80 -4.98 -0.83
CA THR A 87 -1.76 -4.85 0.20
C THR A 87 -1.30 -3.40 0.31
N LEU A 88 -1.27 -2.86 1.53
CA LEU A 88 -0.58 -1.62 1.87
C LEU A 88 0.67 -1.92 2.69
N VAL A 89 1.79 -1.32 2.32
CA VAL A 89 3.08 -1.42 3.00
C VAL A 89 3.42 -0.03 3.55
N LEU A 90 3.46 0.09 4.87
CA LEU A 90 3.52 1.37 5.57
C LEU A 90 4.75 1.47 6.49
N HIS A 91 5.33 2.65 6.59
CA HIS A 91 6.36 2.97 7.59
C HIS A 91 5.81 3.99 8.60
N ALA A 92 5.89 3.74 9.90
CA ALA A 92 5.28 4.63 10.90
C ALA A 92 6.17 5.79 11.38
N GLY A 93 7.36 5.94 10.81
CA GLY A 93 8.33 6.99 11.16
C GLY A 93 9.61 6.43 11.78
N ASP A 94 10.58 7.30 12.01
CA ASP A 94 11.92 6.97 12.53
C ASP A 94 12.62 5.93 11.64
N ALA A 95 12.62 6.21 10.34
CA ALA A 95 13.35 5.40 9.36
C ALA A 95 14.85 5.65 9.44
N VAL A 96 15.22 6.90 9.70
CA VAL A 96 16.61 7.36 9.75
C VAL A 96 17.15 7.42 11.19
N GLN A 97 18.43 7.76 11.32
CA GLN A 97 19.16 7.91 12.59
C GLN A 97 19.23 6.63 13.43
N GLY A 98 20.40 5.96 13.42
CA GLY A 98 20.69 4.90 14.38
C GLY A 98 21.99 4.13 14.13
N THR A 99 22.39 3.97 12.87
CA THR A 99 23.64 3.28 12.50
C THR A 99 24.57 4.16 11.64
N LEU A 100 25.76 3.65 11.32
CA LEU A 100 26.69 4.33 10.41
C LEU A 100 26.14 4.54 8.99
N TYR A 101 25.09 3.81 8.59
CA TYR A 101 24.41 4.08 7.32
C TYR A 101 23.84 5.50 7.29
N PHE A 102 23.19 5.95 8.36
CA PHE A 102 22.70 7.32 8.44
C PHE A 102 23.85 8.34 8.47
N THR A 103 24.89 8.08 9.26
CA THR A 103 26.06 8.98 9.34
C THR A 103 26.74 9.15 7.97
N LYS A 104 26.80 8.08 7.17
CA LYS A 104 27.50 8.08 5.88
C LYS A 104 26.63 8.55 4.71
N TYR A 105 25.39 8.10 4.65
CA TYR A 105 24.48 8.30 3.50
C TYR A 105 23.36 9.29 3.77
N GLU A 106 23.20 9.74 5.02
CA GLU A 106 22.23 10.76 5.41
C GLU A 106 20.81 10.44 4.94
N GLY A 107 20.33 9.23 5.21
CA GLY A 107 18.97 8.80 4.86
C GLY A 107 18.78 8.32 3.41
N ALA A 108 19.70 8.63 2.50
CA ALA A 108 19.57 8.21 1.09
C ALA A 108 19.50 6.69 0.93
N ALA A 109 20.31 5.95 1.69
CA ALA A 109 20.28 4.48 1.67
C ALA A 109 18.93 3.93 2.16
N ASP A 110 18.38 4.51 3.23
CA ASP A 110 17.08 4.12 3.78
C ASP A 110 15.96 4.35 2.76
N MET A 111 15.94 5.54 2.14
CA MET A 111 14.94 5.90 1.12
C MET A 111 15.06 5.03 -0.13
N ASP A 112 16.27 4.73 -0.60
CA ASP A 112 16.50 3.82 -1.74
C ASP A 112 15.87 2.44 -1.47
N PHE A 113 16.10 1.86 -0.28
CA PHE A 113 15.50 0.57 0.07
C PHE A 113 13.98 0.64 0.23
N MET A 114 13.44 1.73 0.81
CA MET A 114 11.99 1.93 0.90
C MET A 114 11.34 2.03 -0.49
N ASN A 115 11.99 2.74 -1.42
CA ASN A 115 11.57 2.86 -2.81
C ASN A 115 11.61 1.51 -3.54
N ASP A 116 12.69 0.74 -3.38
CA ASP A 116 12.83 -0.60 -3.95
C ASP A 116 11.78 -1.59 -3.43
N MET A 117 11.46 -1.49 -2.13
CA MET A 117 10.37 -2.24 -1.51
C MET A 117 8.99 -1.68 -1.86
N LYS A 118 8.92 -0.54 -2.55
CA LYS A 118 7.70 0.17 -2.94
C LYS A 118 6.78 0.44 -1.75
N PHE A 119 7.28 1.06 -0.69
CA PHE A 119 6.40 1.51 0.40
C PHE A 119 5.29 2.43 -0.12
N ASP A 120 4.07 2.25 0.39
CA ASP A 120 2.90 2.98 -0.07
C ASP A 120 2.75 4.33 0.64
N ALA A 121 3.15 4.40 1.92
CA ALA A 121 3.24 5.65 2.66
C ALA A 121 4.22 5.53 3.85
N MET A 122 4.70 6.69 4.30
CA MET A 122 5.46 6.85 5.52
C MET A 122 4.91 8.03 6.34
N ALA A 123 4.75 7.84 7.65
CA ALA A 123 4.58 8.94 8.58
C ALA A 123 5.95 9.52 8.96
N VAL A 124 6.01 10.83 9.20
CA VAL A 124 7.24 11.50 9.68
C VAL A 124 7.33 11.31 11.20
N GLY A 125 8.42 10.68 11.66
CA GLY A 125 8.78 10.52 13.06
C GLY A 125 9.61 11.68 13.59
N ASN A 126 10.10 11.58 14.83
CA ASN A 126 10.91 12.64 15.42
C ASN A 126 12.34 12.67 14.86
N HIS A 127 12.93 11.52 14.53
CA HIS A 127 14.32 11.45 14.08
C HIS A 127 14.53 11.94 12.65
N GLU A 128 13.46 12.04 11.87
CA GLU A 128 13.49 12.72 10.58
C GLU A 128 13.88 14.20 10.68
N PHE A 129 13.78 14.82 11.87
CA PHE A 129 14.15 16.21 12.12
C PHE A 129 15.54 16.41 12.74
N ASP A 130 16.31 15.33 13.02
CA ASP A 130 17.57 15.42 13.77
C ASP A 130 18.64 16.28 13.10
N LYS A 131 18.62 16.38 11.76
CA LYS A 131 19.49 17.25 10.96
C LYS A 131 18.79 18.55 10.49
N GLY A 132 17.64 18.88 11.06
CA GLY A 132 16.84 20.06 10.71
C GLY A 132 15.80 19.79 9.61
N SER A 133 14.91 20.76 9.39
CA SER A 133 13.83 20.66 8.40
C SER A 133 14.35 20.60 6.95
N GLU A 134 15.51 21.20 6.69
CA GLU A 134 16.15 21.19 5.38
C GLU A 134 16.57 19.77 4.98
N PHE A 135 17.02 18.98 5.96
CA PHE A 135 17.35 17.58 5.76
C PHE A 135 16.11 16.77 5.37
N LEU A 136 15.01 16.94 6.12
CA LEU A 136 13.75 16.26 5.84
C LEU A 136 13.20 16.65 4.46
N ALA A 137 13.25 17.92 4.08
CA ALA A 137 12.73 18.37 2.79
C ALA A 137 13.56 17.90 1.58
N LYS A 138 14.80 17.46 1.80
CA LYS A 138 15.72 17.01 0.74
C LYS A 138 15.52 15.55 0.35
N ASN A 139 15.11 14.71 1.30
CA ASN A 139 14.97 13.26 1.13
C ASN A 139 13.50 12.87 0.95
#